data_AF-A0A3C0FW82-F1
#
_entry.id   AF-A0A3C0FW82-F1
#
_cell.length_a   1.000
_cell.length_b   1.000
_cell.length_c   1.000
_cell.angle_alpha   90.00
_cell.angle_beta   90.00
_cell.angle_gamma   90.00
#
_symmetry.space_group_name_H-M   'P 1'
#
loop_
_entity.id
_entity.type
_entity.pdbx_description
1 polymer ?
#
loop_
_entity_poly.entity_id
_entity_poly.type
_entity_poly.pdbx_seq_one_letter_code
_entity_poly.pdbx_strand_id
1 'polypeptide(L)'
;ALFVGLYRGFDGPPNQAANLKRLCHRSQQIGVTAALIAEYERLPREICHAVPSIGMLSHIGTLILYTNRSDEMQAVVERVEKEGISIDQAENEQFGAGHAEIGAYLLGLWGFPAPVIQAVAYHHRPMDLPHQEMTALTAIYVAQHLTREVADRDAGMSIESSIDTDYLARIGKHGRLEEWANIAAIVSEKYRELTDS
;
A
#
# COMPACT_ATOMS: atom_id res chain seq x y z
N ALA A 1 -2.05 29.29 3.99
CA ALA A 1 -1.19 28.48 3.10
C ALA A 1 -1.96 27.90 1.91
N LEU A 2 -3.02 27.09 2.10
CA LEU A 2 -3.89 26.59 1.01
C LEU A 2 -4.54 27.71 0.19
N PHE A 3 -5.17 28.70 0.83
CA PHE A 3 -5.77 29.87 0.16
C PHE A 3 -4.76 30.89 -0.40
N VAL A 4 -3.48 30.77 -0.03
CA VAL A 4 -2.42 31.67 -0.50
C VAL A 4 -1.73 31.09 -1.75
N GLY A 5 -2.22 29.97 -2.28
CA GLY A 5 -1.63 29.28 -3.43
C GLY A 5 -0.29 28.61 -3.12
N LEU A 6 0.08 28.50 -1.85
CA LEU A 6 1.36 27.94 -1.41
C LEU A 6 1.39 26.40 -1.56
N TYR A 7 0.21 25.79 -1.52
CA TYR A 7 0.00 24.39 -1.91
C TYR A 7 -0.67 24.36 -3.27
N ARG A 8 0.03 23.80 -4.27
CA ARG A 8 -0.51 23.55 -5.60
C ARG A 8 -0.73 22.06 -5.78
N GLY A 9 -1.84 21.70 -6.45
CA GLY A 9 -2.00 20.36 -7.00
C GLY A 9 -0.93 20.08 -8.05
N PHE A 10 -0.72 18.81 -8.35
CA PHE A 10 0.16 18.40 -9.44
C PHE A 10 -0.36 18.98 -10.77
N ASP A 11 0.48 19.74 -11.47
CA ASP A 11 0.15 20.48 -12.71
C ASP A 11 0.84 19.86 -13.94
N GLY A 12 1.04 18.55 -13.92
CA GLY A 12 1.66 17.79 -15.01
C GLY A 12 0.64 17.21 -16.00
N PRO A 13 1.10 16.38 -16.95
CA PRO A 13 0.27 15.75 -17.97
C PRO A 13 -0.98 15.02 -17.39
N PRO A 14 -2.15 15.07 -18.06
CA PRO A 14 -3.39 14.49 -17.53
C PRO A 14 -3.32 13.01 -17.18
N ASN A 15 -2.55 12.22 -17.94
CA ASN A 15 -2.31 10.80 -17.65
C ASN A 15 -1.54 10.60 -16.33
N GLN A 16 -0.55 11.44 -16.05
CA GLN A 16 0.19 11.40 -14.79
C GLN A 16 -0.70 11.84 -13.62
N ALA A 17 -1.49 12.91 -13.78
CA ALA A 17 -2.47 13.32 -12.77
C ALA A 17 -3.49 12.21 -12.46
N ALA A 18 -3.95 11.47 -13.47
CA ALA A 18 -4.84 10.33 -13.28
C ALA A 18 -4.16 9.17 -12.52
N ASN A 19 -2.89 8.86 -12.84
CA ASN A 19 -2.10 7.87 -12.09
C ASN A 19 -1.96 8.24 -10.62
N LEU A 20 -1.58 9.50 -10.33
CA LEU A 20 -1.44 9.99 -8.96
C LEU A 20 -2.76 9.96 -8.20
N LYS A 21 -3.88 10.31 -8.86
CA LYS A 21 -5.21 10.24 -8.26
C LYS A 21 -5.58 8.78 -7.90
N ARG A 22 -5.35 7.84 -8.82
CA ARG A 22 -5.56 6.40 -8.55
C ARG A 22 -4.70 5.90 -7.39
N LEU A 23 -3.42 6.27 -7.37
CA LEU A 23 -2.48 5.90 -6.31
C LEU A 23 -2.94 6.42 -4.94
N CYS A 24 -3.41 7.67 -4.88
CA CYS A 24 -3.92 8.29 -3.67
C CYS A 24 -5.15 7.55 -3.14
N HIS A 25 -6.15 7.30 -3.99
CA HIS A 25 -7.35 6.54 -3.60
C HIS A 25 -7.00 5.13 -3.11
N ARG A 26 -6.12 4.42 -3.82
CA ARG A 26 -5.68 3.07 -3.43
C ARG A 26 -4.98 3.09 -2.07
N SER A 27 -4.06 4.03 -1.85
CA SER A 27 -3.34 4.16 -0.58
C SER A 27 -4.28 4.47 0.60
N GLN A 28 -5.32 5.28 0.34
CA GLN A 28 -6.35 5.59 1.31
C GLN A 28 -7.19 4.35 1.67
N GLN A 29 -7.63 3.59 0.66
CA GLN A 29 -8.36 2.33 0.84
C GLN A 29 -7.54 1.33 1.67
N ILE A 30 -6.26 1.13 1.32
CA ILE A 30 -5.35 0.25 2.05
C ILE A 30 -5.23 0.69 3.51
N GLY A 31 -5.03 1.99 3.77
CA GLY A 31 -4.93 2.51 5.14
C GLY A 31 -6.19 2.27 5.97
N VAL A 32 -7.38 2.45 5.38
CA VAL A 32 -8.66 2.18 6.07
C VAL A 32 -8.85 0.68 6.31
N THR A 33 -8.64 -0.16 5.29
CA THR A 33 -8.74 -1.61 5.41
C THR A 33 -7.77 -2.15 6.47
N ALA A 34 -6.52 -1.71 6.44
CA ALA A 34 -5.51 -2.10 7.43
C ALA A 34 -5.91 -1.68 8.86
N ALA A 35 -6.50 -0.50 9.03
CA ALA A 35 -6.93 -0.03 10.35
C ALA A 35 -8.06 -0.90 10.91
N LEU A 36 -9.04 -1.27 10.07
CA LEU A 36 -10.12 -2.17 10.48
C LEU A 36 -9.62 -3.58 10.79
N ILE A 37 -8.63 -4.08 10.03
CA ILE A 37 -7.95 -5.35 10.33
C ILE A 37 -7.20 -5.26 11.67
N ALA A 38 -6.47 -4.17 11.91
CA ALA A 38 -5.77 -3.93 13.17
C ALA A 38 -6.73 -3.88 14.38
N GLU A 39 -7.88 -3.23 14.22
CA GLU A 39 -8.95 -3.18 15.24
C GLU A 39 -9.57 -4.55 15.48
N TYR A 40 -9.86 -5.31 14.41
CA TYR A 40 -10.37 -6.68 14.51
C TYR A 40 -9.40 -7.59 15.27
N GLU A 41 -8.11 -7.45 15.02
CA GLU A 41 -7.03 -8.17 15.72
C GLU A 41 -6.71 -7.61 17.11
N ARG A 42 -7.44 -6.57 17.55
CA ARG A 42 -7.32 -5.93 18.87
C ARG A 42 -5.91 -5.39 19.16
N LEU A 43 -5.26 -4.82 18.15
CA LEU A 43 -4.02 -4.09 18.35
C LEU A 43 -4.27 -2.88 19.29
N PRO A 44 -3.23 -2.40 20.01
CA PRO A 44 -3.33 -1.21 20.84
C PRO A 44 -3.90 -0.01 20.07
N ARG A 45 -4.74 0.77 20.74
CA ARG A 45 -5.49 1.88 20.13
C ARG A 45 -4.56 2.89 19.45
N GLU A 46 -3.41 3.16 20.05
CA GLU A 46 -2.39 4.07 19.52
C GLU A 46 -1.84 3.57 18.18
N ILE A 47 -1.71 2.25 18.02
CA ILE A 47 -1.30 1.62 16.77
C ILE A 47 -2.42 1.76 15.74
N CYS A 48 -3.66 1.38 16.07
CA CYS A 48 -4.80 1.48 15.15
C CYS A 48 -4.99 2.90 14.60
N HIS A 49 -4.82 3.92 15.43
CA HIS A 49 -4.91 5.32 15.01
C HIS A 49 -3.81 5.74 14.02
N ALA A 50 -2.63 5.12 14.07
CA ALA A 50 -1.52 5.44 13.17
C ALA A 50 -1.62 4.71 11.82
N VAL A 51 -2.25 3.52 11.78
CA VAL A 51 -2.31 2.64 10.59
C VAL A 51 -2.87 3.34 9.33
N PRO A 52 -3.95 4.14 9.37
CA PRO A 52 -4.42 4.86 8.18
C PRO A 52 -3.35 5.77 7.57
N SER A 53 -2.57 6.44 8.42
CA SER A 53 -1.48 7.31 7.97
C SER A 53 -0.34 6.49 7.37
N ILE A 54 -0.02 5.32 7.95
CA ILE A 54 0.97 4.40 7.40
C ILE A 54 0.56 3.91 6.01
N GLY A 55 -0.71 3.53 5.81
CA GLY A 55 -1.22 3.10 4.50
C GLY A 55 -1.23 4.21 3.45
N MET A 56 -1.54 5.45 3.86
CA MET A 56 -1.40 6.61 2.96
C MET A 56 0.06 6.87 2.56
N LEU A 57 1.00 6.63 3.48
CA LEU A 57 2.42 6.89 3.26
C LEU A 57 3.17 5.71 2.62
N SER A 58 2.60 4.52 2.55
CA SER A 58 3.29 3.32 2.06
C SER A 58 3.76 3.44 0.61
N HIS A 59 3.00 4.19 -0.22
CA HIS A 59 3.34 4.43 -1.62
C HIS A 59 3.87 5.85 -1.90
N ILE A 60 4.35 6.57 -0.88
CA ILE A 60 4.91 7.91 -1.09
C ILE A 60 6.13 7.90 -2.01
N GLY A 61 6.91 6.82 -2.01
CA GLY A 61 8.02 6.64 -2.95
C GLY A 61 7.57 6.53 -4.40
N THR A 62 6.40 5.93 -4.65
CA THR A 62 5.81 5.84 -5.99
C THR A 62 5.41 7.22 -6.51
N LEU A 63 4.96 8.13 -5.63
CA LEU A 63 4.73 9.54 -6.01
C LEU A 63 6.04 10.21 -6.48
N ILE A 64 7.15 9.95 -5.79
CA ILE A 64 8.47 10.49 -6.19
C ILE A 64 8.86 9.94 -7.57
N LEU A 65 8.69 8.64 -7.81
CA LEU A 65 9.01 8.01 -9.10
C LEU A 65 8.15 8.57 -10.23
N TYR A 66 6.82 8.68 -10.06
CA TYR A 66 5.96 9.26 -11.08
C TYR A 66 6.24 10.73 -11.37
N THR A 67 6.67 11.50 -10.37
CA THR A 67 6.90 12.95 -10.53
C THR A 67 8.27 13.27 -11.14
N ASN A 68 9.27 12.40 -10.99
CA ASN A 68 10.65 12.67 -11.42
C ASN A 68 11.15 11.74 -12.55
N ARG A 69 10.51 10.59 -12.73
CA ARG A 69 10.94 9.49 -13.62
C ARG A 69 9.72 8.82 -14.30
N SER A 70 8.76 9.63 -14.75
CA SER A 70 7.46 9.15 -15.25
C SER A 70 7.56 8.08 -16.34
N ASP A 71 8.43 8.29 -17.32
CA ASP A 71 8.53 7.45 -18.51
C ASP A 71 9.18 6.11 -18.16
N GLU A 72 10.18 6.12 -17.28
CA GLU A 72 10.82 4.92 -16.74
C GLU A 72 9.84 4.14 -15.84
N MET A 73 9.03 4.85 -15.03
CA MET A 73 8.00 4.21 -14.21
C MET A 73 6.91 3.57 -15.06
N GLN A 74 6.56 4.17 -16.21
CA GLN A 74 5.63 3.57 -17.16
C GLN A 74 6.22 2.28 -17.75
N ALA A 75 7.50 2.28 -18.14
CA ALA A 75 8.18 1.09 -18.61
C ALA A 75 8.23 -0.03 -17.54
N VAL A 76 8.42 0.34 -16.26
CA VAL A 76 8.35 -0.60 -15.12
C VAL A 76 6.98 -1.27 -15.03
N VAL A 77 5.89 -0.51 -15.12
CA VAL A 77 4.53 -1.07 -15.08
C VAL A 77 4.29 -2.03 -16.25
N GLU A 78 4.71 -1.65 -17.47
CA GLU A 78 4.58 -2.50 -18.66
C GLU A 78 5.38 -3.81 -18.53
N ARG A 79 6.54 -3.77 -17.88
CA ARG A 79 7.34 -4.97 -17.59
C ARG A 79 6.67 -5.90 -16.59
N VAL A 80 6.08 -5.36 -15.52
CA VAL A 80 5.34 -6.16 -14.53
C VAL A 80 4.23 -6.97 -15.23
N GLU A 81 3.47 -6.33 -16.11
CA GLU A 81 2.40 -7.01 -16.88
C GLU A 81 2.94 -8.06 -17.85
N LYS A 82 4.02 -7.74 -18.57
CA LYS A 82 4.58 -8.60 -19.62
C LYS A 82 5.37 -9.79 -19.09
N GLU A 83 6.14 -9.58 -18.03
CA GLU A 83 7.10 -10.55 -17.51
C GLU A 83 6.56 -11.31 -16.28
N GLY A 84 5.49 -10.82 -15.65
CA GLY A 84 4.91 -11.44 -14.46
C GLY A 84 5.77 -11.32 -13.20
N ILE A 85 6.73 -10.38 -13.19
CA ILE A 85 7.59 -10.09 -12.02
C ILE A 85 6.89 -9.13 -11.04
N SER A 86 7.36 -9.07 -9.80
CA SER A 86 6.81 -8.13 -8.81
C SER A 86 7.20 -6.69 -9.14
N ILE A 87 6.38 -5.73 -8.68
CA ILE A 87 6.67 -4.30 -8.84
C ILE A 87 7.99 -3.92 -8.14
N ASP A 88 8.25 -4.48 -6.96
CA ASP A 88 9.49 -4.22 -6.21
C ASP A 88 10.72 -4.73 -6.96
N GLN A 89 10.62 -5.89 -7.62
CA GLN A 89 11.71 -6.41 -8.45
C GLN A 89 11.95 -5.50 -9.66
N ALA A 90 10.87 -5.16 -10.39
CA ALA A 90 10.97 -4.33 -11.59
C ALA A 90 11.55 -2.94 -11.29
N GLU A 91 11.14 -2.31 -10.18
CA GLU A 91 11.69 -1.03 -9.72
C GLU A 91 13.17 -1.16 -9.29
N ASN A 92 13.54 -2.21 -8.56
CA ASN A 92 14.93 -2.43 -8.17
C ASN A 92 15.85 -2.61 -9.39
N GLU A 93 15.42 -3.35 -10.40
CA GLU A 93 16.19 -3.53 -11.62
C GLU A 93 16.32 -2.23 -12.45
N GLN A 94 15.28 -1.39 -12.46
CA GLN A 94 15.28 -0.13 -13.22
C GLN A 94 16.01 1.01 -12.49
N PHE A 95 15.76 1.17 -11.20
CA PHE A 95 16.17 2.35 -10.41
C PHE A 95 17.27 2.05 -9.38
N GLY A 96 17.56 0.77 -9.11
CA GLY A 96 18.44 0.34 -8.03
C GLY A 96 17.83 0.41 -6.63
N ALA A 97 16.55 0.77 -6.52
CA ALA A 97 15.78 0.80 -5.27
C ALA A 97 14.27 0.71 -5.57
N GLY A 98 13.51 0.11 -4.66
CA GLY A 98 12.04 0.06 -4.73
C GLY A 98 11.36 1.30 -4.12
N HIS A 99 10.09 1.52 -4.47
CA HIS A 99 9.29 2.62 -3.92
C HIS A 99 9.17 2.57 -2.39
N ALA A 100 9.12 1.37 -1.81
CA ALA A 100 9.11 1.18 -0.36
C ALA A 100 10.36 1.78 0.31
N GLU A 101 11.54 1.55 -0.28
CA GLU A 101 12.83 2.02 0.23
C GLU A 101 12.98 3.53 0.04
N ILE A 102 12.61 4.04 -1.14
CA ILE A 102 12.59 5.48 -1.44
C ILE A 102 11.66 6.22 -0.47
N GLY A 103 10.46 5.68 -0.24
CA GLY A 103 9.48 6.24 0.68
C GLY A 103 9.98 6.24 2.12
N ALA A 104 10.50 5.11 2.60
CA ALA A 104 11.07 5.00 3.93
C ALA A 104 12.24 5.97 4.17
N TYR A 105 13.12 6.13 3.18
CA TYR A 105 14.22 7.09 3.24
C TYR A 105 13.70 8.53 3.40
N LEU A 106 12.70 8.93 2.61
CA LEU A 106 12.06 10.24 2.75
C LEU A 106 11.47 10.46 4.15
N LEU A 107 10.74 9.47 4.67
CA LEU A 107 10.14 9.56 6.00
C LEU A 107 11.19 9.65 7.11
N GLY A 108 12.33 8.99 6.94
CA GLY A 108 13.51 9.16 7.80
C GLY A 108 14.01 10.61 7.82
N LEU A 109 14.15 11.23 6.64
CA LEU A 109 14.55 12.64 6.54
C LEU A 109 13.53 13.59 7.17
N TRP A 110 12.24 13.25 7.10
CA TRP A 110 11.16 14.03 7.72
C TRP A 110 11.00 13.79 9.22
N GLY A 111 11.80 12.90 9.82
CA GLY A 111 11.81 12.64 11.25
C GLY A 111 10.63 11.80 11.75
N PHE A 112 10.05 10.95 10.89
CA PHE A 112 9.02 10.01 11.33
C PHE A 112 9.59 8.97 12.31
N PRO A 113 8.76 8.43 13.23
CA PRO A 113 9.19 7.36 14.13
C PRO A 113 9.61 6.09 13.37
N ALA A 114 10.61 5.38 13.90
CA ALA A 114 11.13 4.14 13.31
C ALA A 114 10.04 3.09 12.98
N PRO A 115 8.99 2.87 13.80
CA PRO A 115 7.93 1.93 13.45
C PRO A 115 7.17 2.31 12.16
N VAL A 116 6.97 3.60 11.89
CA VAL A 116 6.33 4.06 10.65
C VAL A 116 7.26 3.84 9.47
N ILE A 117 8.53 4.20 9.60
CA ILE A 117 9.56 4.01 8.57
C ILE A 117 9.68 2.52 8.21
N GLN A 118 9.74 1.64 9.21
CA GLN A 118 9.81 0.19 9.01
C GLN A 118 8.56 -0.35 8.34
N ALA A 119 7.37 0.10 8.76
CA ALA A 119 6.13 -0.32 8.11
C ALA A 119 6.11 0.07 6.62
N VAL A 120 6.61 1.26 6.27
CA VAL A 120 6.73 1.67 4.86
C VAL A 120 7.84 0.92 4.13
N ALA A 121 9.00 0.66 4.73
CA ALA A 121 10.11 -0.03 4.07
C ALA A 121 9.81 -1.52 3.75
N TYR A 122 9.02 -2.18 4.59
CA TYR A 122 8.83 -3.63 4.56
C TYR A 122 7.39 -4.06 4.20
N HIS A 123 6.52 -3.15 3.75
CA HIS A 123 5.10 -3.46 3.52
C HIS A 123 4.82 -4.55 2.48
N HIS A 124 5.75 -4.86 1.56
CA HIS A 124 5.67 -6.02 0.66
C HIS A 124 6.27 -7.29 1.24
N ARG A 125 7.15 -7.15 2.24
CA ARG A 125 8.00 -8.22 2.77
C ARG A 125 8.10 -8.19 4.30
N PRO A 126 6.97 -8.26 5.02
CA PRO A 126 6.98 -8.20 6.48
C PRO A 126 7.74 -9.37 7.13
N MET A 127 7.87 -10.49 6.40
CA MET A 127 8.59 -11.68 6.86
C MET A 127 10.09 -11.48 7.04
N ASP A 128 10.67 -10.45 6.42
CA ASP A 128 12.08 -10.06 6.54
C ASP A 128 12.41 -9.45 7.91
N LEU A 129 11.38 -9.06 8.69
CA LEU A 129 11.54 -8.62 10.06
C LEU A 129 11.29 -9.77 11.05
N PRO A 130 11.98 -9.80 12.20
CA PRO A 130 11.90 -10.90 13.16
C PRO A 130 10.63 -10.88 14.03
N HIS A 131 9.58 -10.17 13.61
CA HIS A 131 8.32 -10.10 14.35
C HIS A 131 7.59 -11.45 14.33
N GLN A 132 7.10 -11.87 15.50
CA GLN A 132 6.36 -13.12 15.68
C GLN A 132 4.87 -12.88 16.03
N GLU A 133 4.43 -11.63 15.98
CA GLU A 133 3.09 -11.21 16.38
C GLU A 133 2.44 -10.35 15.28
N MET A 134 1.13 -10.11 15.42
CA MET A 134 0.41 -9.17 14.57
C MET A 134 0.90 -7.73 14.81
N THR A 135 1.20 -7.00 13.76
CA THR A 135 1.69 -5.61 13.82
C THR A 135 0.94 -4.72 12.83
N ALA A 136 1.13 -3.40 12.93
CA ALA A 136 0.68 -2.47 11.91
C ALA A 136 1.23 -2.81 10.52
N LEU A 137 2.50 -3.22 10.44
CA LEU A 137 3.14 -3.65 9.21
C LEU A 137 2.39 -4.86 8.60
N THR A 138 2.07 -5.87 9.41
CA THR A 138 1.28 -7.03 8.95
C THR A 138 -0.10 -6.59 8.46
N ALA A 139 -0.79 -5.71 9.18
CA ALA A 139 -2.11 -5.21 8.79
C ALA A 139 -2.06 -4.50 7.42
N ILE A 140 -1.02 -3.68 7.18
CA ILE A 140 -0.79 -2.99 5.91
C ILE A 140 -0.51 -3.99 4.78
N TYR A 141 0.37 -4.97 5.03
CA TYR A 141 0.69 -6.03 4.09
C TYR A 141 -0.58 -6.77 3.63
N VAL A 142 -1.37 -7.32 4.56
CA VAL A 142 -2.57 -8.08 4.17
C VAL A 142 -3.63 -7.19 3.54
N ALA A 143 -3.83 -5.96 4.02
CA ALA A 143 -4.76 -5.02 3.41
C ALA A 143 -4.39 -4.71 1.97
N GLN A 144 -3.10 -4.51 1.67
CA GLN A 144 -2.63 -4.26 0.31
C GLN A 144 -2.99 -5.40 -0.66
N HIS A 145 -2.75 -6.64 -0.25
CA HIS A 145 -3.07 -7.81 -1.07
C HIS A 145 -4.58 -7.96 -1.23
N LEU A 146 -5.33 -7.92 -0.13
CA LEU A 146 -6.78 -8.12 -0.15
C LEU A 146 -7.53 -7.01 -0.92
N THR A 147 -7.12 -5.75 -0.79
CA THR A 147 -7.69 -4.65 -1.59
C THR A 147 -7.45 -4.87 -3.08
N ARG A 148 -6.27 -5.41 -3.47
CA ARG A 148 -6.00 -5.77 -4.86
C ARG A 148 -6.86 -6.94 -5.32
N GLU A 149 -6.95 -8.01 -4.54
CA GLU A 149 -7.76 -9.19 -4.87
C GLU A 149 -9.25 -8.84 -5.05
N VAL A 150 -9.79 -7.93 -4.24
CA VAL A 150 -11.16 -7.43 -4.38
C VAL A 150 -11.32 -6.65 -5.69
N ALA A 151 -10.36 -5.78 -6.03
CA ALA A 151 -10.39 -5.04 -7.29
C ALA A 151 -10.26 -5.95 -8.52
N ASP A 152 -9.38 -6.95 -8.48
CA ASP A 152 -9.20 -7.93 -9.54
C ASP A 152 -10.48 -8.77 -9.73
N ARG A 153 -11.14 -9.16 -8.63
CA ARG A 153 -12.44 -9.84 -8.66
C ARG A 153 -13.53 -8.99 -9.30
N ASP A 154 -13.61 -7.72 -8.90
CA ASP A 154 -14.59 -6.77 -9.45
C ASP A 154 -14.37 -6.53 -10.96
N ALA A 155 -13.12 -6.60 -11.42
CA ALA A 155 -12.75 -6.53 -12.83
C ALA A 155 -12.96 -7.83 -13.61
N GLY A 156 -13.41 -8.92 -12.95
CA GLY A 156 -13.58 -10.24 -13.56
C GLY A 156 -12.26 -10.96 -13.89
N MET A 157 -11.16 -10.58 -13.24
CA MET A 157 -9.85 -11.19 -13.42
C MET A 157 -9.67 -12.41 -12.49
N SER A 158 -8.76 -13.32 -12.86
CA SER A 158 -8.38 -14.45 -12.00
C SER A 158 -7.67 -13.94 -10.75
N ILE A 159 -8.09 -14.45 -9.59
CA ILE A 159 -7.50 -14.10 -8.30
C ILE A 159 -6.39 -15.10 -7.99
N GLU A 160 -5.15 -14.64 -8.05
CA GLU A 160 -4.00 -15.37 -7.51
C GLU A 160 -3.51 -14.66 -6.26
N SER A 161 -3.75 -15.27 -5.10
CA SER A 161 -3.28 -14.69 -3.84
C SER A 161 -1.76 -14.82 -3.75
N SER A 162 -1.11 -13.70 -3.50
CA SER A 162 0.34 -13.59 -3.24
C SER A 162 0.63 -13.40 -1.75
N ILE A 163 -0.35 -13.65 -0.89
CA ILE A 163 -0.18 -13.58 0.56
C ILE A 163 0.64 -14.79 1.02
N ASP A 164 1.70 -14.53 1.77
CA ASP A 164 2.57 -15.54 2.35
C ASP A 164 1.87 -16.23 3.53
N THR A 165 1.32 -17.41 3.27
CA THR A 165 0.59 -18.21 4.26
C THR A 165 1.51 -18.79 5.33
N ASP A 166 2.78 -19.06 5.01
CA ASP A 166 3.76 -19.58 5.96
C ASP A 166 4.14 -18.50 6.97
N TYR A 167 4.31 -17.26 6.51
CA TYR A 167 4.45 -16.10 7.37
C TYR A 167 3.24 -15.94 8.30
N LEU A 168 2.01 -16.02 7.76
CA LEU A 168 0.81 -15.92 8.58
C LEU A 168 0.68 -17.06 9.59
N ALA A 169 1.07 -18.28 9.23
CA ALA A 169 1.13 -19.40 10.17
C ALA A 169 2.15 -19.14 11.29
N ARG A 170 3.33 -18.60 10.96
CA ARG A 170 4.40 -18.26 11.91
C ARG A 170 3.96 -17.26 12.98
N ILE A 171 3.10 -16.31 12.64
CA ILE A 171 2.54 -15.33 13.59
C ILE A 171 1.19 -15.76 14.19
N GLY A 172 0.74 -16.98 13.92
CA GLY A 172 -0.51 -17.54 14.47
C GLY A 172 -1.80 -16.95 13.87
N LYS A 173 -1.77 -16.50 12.61
CA LYS A 173 -2.89 -15.82 11.93
C LYS A 173 -3.37 -16.48 10.62
N HIS A 174 -2.92 -17.70 10.30
CA HIS A 174 -3.34 -18.40 9.07
C HIS A 174 -4.87 -18.45 8.86
N GLY A 175 -5.65 -18.52 9.95
CA GLY A 175 -7.09 -18.74 9.93
C GLY A 175 -7.91 -17.47 9.96
N ARG A 176 -7.29 -16.31 9.70
CA ARG A 176 -7.93 -14.99 9.74
C ARG A 176 -8.17 -14.38 8.37
N LEU A 177 -7.66 -15.01 7.32
CA LEU A 177 -7.73 -14.49 5.95
C LEU A 177 -9.16 -14.26 5.48
N GLU A 178 -10.09 -15.15 5.82
CA GLU A 178 -11.48 -15.02 5.43
C GLU A 178 -12.13 -13.77 6.04
N GLU A 179 -11.94 -13.53 7.34
CA GLU A 179 -12.48 -12.35 8.01
C GLU A 179 -11.83 -11.06 7.51
N TRP A 180 -10.52 -11.06 7.27
CA TRP A 180 -9.84 -9.91 6.69
C TRP A 180 -10.29 -9.62 5.26
N ALA A 181 -10.54 -10.65 4.44
CA ALA A 181 -11.08 -10.51 3.10
C ALA A 181 -12.49 -9.91 3.13
N ASN A 182 -13.33 -10.32 4.09
CA ASN A 182 -14.66 -9.74 4.29
C ASN A 182 -14.56 -8.24 4.67
N ILE A 183 -13.61 -7.86 5.54
CA ILE A 183 -13.36 -6.45 5.86
C ILE A 183 -12.97 -5.67 4.60
N ALA A 184 -12.03 -6.19 3.79
CA ALA A 184 -11.60 -5.54 2.55
C ALA A 184 -12.76 -5.37 1.54
N ALA A 185 -13.64 -6.37 1.41
CA ALA A 185 -14.81 -6.29 0.55
C ALA A 185 -15.79 -5.18 0.99
N ILE A 186 -16.09 -5.09 2.30
CA ILE A 186 -16.96 -4.04 2.86
C ILE A 186 -16.37 -2.64 2.63
N VAL A 187 -15.06 -2.48 2.82
CA VAL A 187 -14.39 -1.19 2.55
C VAL A 187 -14.48 -0.84 1.07
N SER A 188 -14.22 -1.78 0.17
CA SER A 188 -14.32 -1.54 -1.28
C SER A 188 -15.72 -1.09 -1.70
N GLU A 189 -16.76 -1.79 -1.19
CA GLU A 189 -18.16 -1.43 -1.45
C GLU A 189 -18.47 0.01 -1.01
N LYS A 190 -18.10 0.38 0.22
CA LYS A 190 -18.30 1.76 0.73
C LYS A 190 -17.58 2.82 -0.10
N TYR A 191 -16.39 2.52 -0.60
CA TYR A 191 -15.67 3.47 -1.46
C TYR A 191 -16.37 3.67 -2.81
N ARG A 192 -16.91 2.60 -3.42
CA ARG A 192 -17.69 2.72 -4.67
C ARG A 192 -18.91 3.62 -4.48
N GLU A 193 -19.67 3.40 -3.41
CA GLU A 193 -20.85 4.22 -3.08
C GLU A 193 -20.51 5.72 -2.98
N LEU A 194 -19.31 6.06 -2.50
CA LEU A 194 -18.85 7.44 -2.32
C LEU A 194 -18.23 8.06 -3.59
N THR A 195 -17.71 7.24 -4.52
CA THR A 195 -17.09 7.73 -5.76
C THR A 195 -18.07 7.79 -6.94
N ASP A 196 -19.14 7.00 -6.90
CA ASP A 196 -20.20 6.97 -7.92
C ASP A 196 -21.35 7.96 -7.62
N SER A 197 -21.34 8.62 -6.46
CA SER A 197 -22.25 9.70 -6.03
C SER A 197 -21.71 11.09 -6.34
#